data_AF-A0A9P3GDK6-F1
#
_entry.id   AF-A0A9P3GDK6-F1
#
_cell.length_a   1.000
_cell.length_b   1.000
_cell.length_c   1.000
_cell.angle_alpha   90.00
_cell.angle_beta   90.00
_cell.angle_gamma   90.00
#
_symmetry.space_group_name_H-M   'P 1'
#
loop_
_entity.id
_entity.type
_entity.pdbx_description
1 polymer ?
#
loop_
_entity_poly.entity_id
_entity_poly.type
_entity_poly.pdbx_seq_one_letter_code
_entity_poly.pdbx_strand_id
1 'polypeptide(L)'
;MTSLQKLPSYDDVQREHDLKASFAHVTRDHEEIQKLFTRVAAQLESTPKIGEDHELTMEWEGLLRRHRKLYRDSQLNASQCASFLNNYATILVPLSEGLMTPDDKKFMINKFIEAIPVHQESARKISAQFHDLAKHVEVFPTKVSSYLRQQADKGNFLTFFWAGVEDLCMSIWNALQALLNAIIKVFHNMLSRVGAIRFTCGPFVNVDVIMTQAQDEAPQLSTAKGATDATVSAAVKEDSREIADKLSGFEDAWHMVRLACRDLIDNVELAAGMSGTDGAVDAYLKPAEIVYYPLVHCLRSYAAGKSPLE
;
A
#
# COMPACT_ATOMS: atom_id res chain seq x y z
N MET A 1 -22.12 29.45 27.79
CA MET A 1 -22.64 29.06 26.47
C MET A 1 -22.15 27.65 26.19
N THR A 2 -23.05 26.68 26.22
CA THR A 2 -22.77 25.26 25.94
C THR A 2 -22.43 25.11 24.46
N SER A 3 -21.17 24.77 24.17
CA SER A 3 -20.72 24.39 22.82
C SER A 3 -21.57 23.20 22.35
N LEU A 4 -22.34 23.41 21.28
CA LEU A 4 -23.00 22.32 20.56
C LEU A 4 -21.90 21.47 19.92
N GLN A 5 -21.53 20.37 20.59
CA GLN A 5 -20.74 19.31 19.97
C GLN A 5 -21.47 18.85 18.71
N LYS A 6 -20.93 19.23 17.55
CA LYS A 6 -21.43 18.80 16.25
C LYS A 6 -21.19 17.29 16.17
N LEU A 7 -22.28 16.52 16.09
CA LEU A 7 -22.20 15.07 15.94
C LEU A 7 -21.42 14.73 14.65
N PRO A 8 -20.60 13.65 14.65
CA PRO A 8 -19.88 13.21 13.47
C PRO A 8 -20.83 12.97 12.29
N SER A 9 -20.41 13.36 11.09
CA SER A 9 -21.13 13.02 9.87
C SER A 9 -21.07 11.51 9.61
N TYR A 10 -22.04 10.98 8.85
CA TYR A 10 -21.97 9.61 8.32
C TYR A 10 -20.65 9.36 7.57
N ASP A 11 -20.19 10.35 6.80
CA ASP A 11 -18.93 10.29 6.05
C ASP A 11 -17.68 10.27 6.96
N ASP A 12 -17.78 10.78 8.20
CA ASP A 12 -16.69 10.71 9.18
C ASP A 12 -16.61 9.31 9.79
N VAL A 13 -17.76 8.73 10.16
CA VAL A 13 -17.86 7.38 10.74
C VAL A 13 -17.41 6.32 9.73
N GLN A 14 -17.77 6.48 8.45
CA GLN A 14 -17.34 5.57 7.39
C GLN A 14 -15.82 5.62 7.19
N ARG A 15 -15.22 6.82 7.16
CA ARG A 15 -13.76 6.98 7.03
C ARG A 15 -13.00 6.38 8.20
N GLU A 16 -13.51 6.54 9.43
CA GLU A 16 -12.95 5.89 10.61
C GLU A 16 -13.00 4.35 10.48
N HIS A 17 -14.15 3.81 10.05
CA HIS A 17 -14.31 2.38 9.84
C HIS A 17 -13.33 1.84 8.80
N ASP A 18 -13.24 2.50 7.64
CA ASP A 18 -12.37 2.08 6.54
C ASP A 18 -10.89 2.12 6.94
N LEU A 19 -10.49 3.13 7.72
CA LEU A 19 -9.14 3.26 8.26
C LEU A 19 -8.81 2.12 9.24
N LYS A 20 -9.70 1.85 10.20
CA LYS A 20 -9.51 0.75 11.17
C LYS A 20 -9.47 -0.60 10.48
N ALA A 21 -10.37 -0.84 9.52
CA ALA A 21 -10.40 -2.06 8.74
C ALA A 21 -9.08 -2.26 7.98
N SER A 22 -8.60 -1.24 7.27
CA SER A 22 -7.34 -1.31 6.53
C SER A 22 -6.13 -1.62 7.43
N PHE A 23 -6.02 -0.94 8.59
CA PHE A 23 -4.92 -1.19 9.52
C PHE A 23 -5.02 -2.56 10.23
N ALA A 24 -6.23 -3.12 10.38
CA ALA A 24 -6.42 -4.49 10.86
C ALA A 24 -6.01 -5.53 9.81
N HIS A 25 -6.27 -5.26 8.53
CA HIS A 25 -5.85 -6.12 7.42
C HIS A 25 -4.33 -6.20 7.30
N VAL A 26 -3.63 -5.06 7.23
CA VAL A 26 -2.16 -5.05 7.05
C VAL A 26 -1.39 -5.76 8.17
N THR A 27 -1.89 -5.74 9.41
CA THR A 27 -1.24 -6.45 10.52
C THR A 27 -1.31 -7.97 10.33
N ARG A 28 -2.46 -8.48 9.88
CA ARG A 28 -2.67 -9.91 9.56
C ARG A 28 -1.93 -10.31 8.29
N ASP A 29 -2.01 -9.47 7.26
CA ASP A 29 -1.40 -9.71 5.96
C ASP A 29 0.11 -9.84 6.07
N HIS A 30 0.76 -9.14 7.03
CA HIS A 30 2.19 -9.33 7.28
C HIS A 30 2.56 -10.80 7.57
N GLU A 31 1.83 -11.46 8.45
CA GLU A 31 2.09 -12.86 8.82
C GLU A 31 1.79 -13.81 7.67
N GLU A 32 0.71 -13.55 6.94
CA GLU A 32 0.31 -14.34 5.77
C GLU A 32 1.33 -14.22 4.64
N ILE A 33 1.79 -12.99 4.34
CA ILE A 33 2.87 -12.73 3.38
C ILE A 33 4.13 -13.52 3.76
N GLN A 34 4.53 -13.54 5.03
CA GLN A 34 5.69 -14.31 5.45
C GLN A 34 5.52 -15.82 5.19
N LYS A 35 4.33 -16.38 5.45
CA LYS A 35 4.03 -17.79 5.19
C LYS A 35 4.08 -18.10 3.69
N LEU A 36 3.54 -17.21 2.84
CA LEU A 36 3.58 -17.35 1.39
C LEU A 36 5.02 -17.29 0.86
N PHE A 37 5.83 -16.35 1.34
CA PHE A 37 7.26 -16.29 1.01
C PHE A 37 7.98 -17.59 1.36
N THR A 38 7.76 -18.14 2.56
CA THR A 38 8.36 -19.42 2.98
C THR A 38 7.87 -20.58 2.12
N ARG A 39 6.58 -20.60 1.72
CA ARG A 39 6.03 -21.64 0.85
C ARG A 39 6.69 -21.63 -0.53
N VAL A 40 6.83 -20.46 -1.15
CA VAL A 40 7.52 -20.33 -2.44
C VAL A 40 8.99 -20.72 -2.32
N ALA A 41 9.69 -20.31 -1.24
CA ALA A 41 11.08 -20.73 -1.01
C ALA A 41 11.21 -22.26 -0.97
N ALA A 42 10.36 -22.95 -0.20
CA ALA A 42 10.34 -24.40 -0.15
C ALA A 42 10.03 -25.07 -1.51
N GLN A 43 9.14 -24.47 -2.32
CA GLN A 43 8.87 -24.95 -3.68
C GLN A 43 10.10 -24.80 -4.58
N LEU A 44 10.83 -23.68 -4.51
CA LEU A 44 12.05 -23.45 -5.29
C LEU A 44 13.19 -24.40 -4.88
N GLU A 45 13.42 -24.55 -3.56
CA GLU A 45 14.45 -25.42 -3.00
C GLU A 45 14.20 -26.90 -3.33
N SER A 46 12.95 -27.35 -3.24
CA SER A 46 12.57 -28.73 -3.55
C SER A 46 12.54 -29.04 -5.05
N THR A 47 12.60 -28.01 -5.90
CA THR A 47 12.61 -28.19 -7.36
C THR A 47 14.00 -28.63 -7.83
N PRO A 48 14.17 -29.85 -8.39
CA PRO A 48 15.50 -30.43 -8.67
C PRO A 48 16.41 -29.61 -9.61
N LYS A 49 15.82 -28.72 -10.42
CA LYS A 49 16.54 -27.87 -11.39
C LYS A 49 16.97 -26.52 -10.80
N ILE A 50 16.37 -26.11 -9.69
CA ILE A 50 16.63 -24.84 -9.02
C ILE A 50 17.54 -25.15 -7.83
N GLY A 51 16.97 -25.65 -6.73
CA GLY A 51 17.73 -25.95 -5.51
C GLY A 51 18.01 -24.71 -4.65
N GLU A 52 18.65 -24.93 -3.50
CA GLU A 52 18.86 -23.90 -2.46
C GLU A 52 19.81 -22.78 -2.90
N ASP A 53 20.95 -23.12 -3.50
CA ASP A 53 21.98 -22.15 -3.91
C ASP A 53 21.68 -21.45 -5.26
N HIS A 54 20.48 -21.61 -5.81
CA HIS A 54 20.13 -21.05 -7.11
C HIS A 54 19.86 -19.54 -7.05
N GLU A 55 20.19 -18.83 -8.14
CA GLU A 55 19.98 -17.37 -8.24
C GLU A 55 18.52 -16.96 -7.99
N LEU A 56 17.54 -17.74 -8.49
CA LEU A 56 16.12 -17.50 -8.22
C LEU A 56 15.75 -17.64 -6.73
N THR A 57 16.34 -18.62 -6.03
CA THR A 57 16.12 -18.80 -4.59
C THR A 57 16.72 -17.62 -3.82
N MET A 58 17.94 -17.21 -4.15
CA MET A 58 18.59 -16.03 -3.56
C MET A 58 17.83 -14.73 -3.85
N GLU A 59 17.29 -14.56 -5.06
CA GLU A 59 16.48 -13.41 -5.44
C GLU A 59 15.20 -13.37 -4.58
N TRP A 60 14.50 -14.51 -4.46
CA TRP A 60 13.28 -14.63 -3.67
C TRP A 60 13.51 -14.33 -2.19
N GLU A 61 14.60 -14.85 -1.61
CA GLU A 61 15.02 -14.48 -0.25
C GLU A 61 15.32 -12.98 -0.13
N GLY A 62 15.91 -12.39 -1.17
CA GLY A 62 16.13 -10.94 -1.26
C GLY A 62 14.83 -10.16 -1.13
N LEU A 63 13.76 -10.60 -1.80
CA LEU A 63 12.43 -10.02 -1.70
C LEU A 63 11.84 -10.17 -0.29
N LEU A 64 11.97 -11.35 0.33
CA LEU A 64 11.53 -11.56 1.73
C LEU A 64 12.29 -10.67 2.72
N ARG A 65 13.62 -10.55 2.57
CA ARG A 65 14.45 -9.65 3.40
C ARG A 65 14.02 -8.20 3.23
N ARG A 66 13.73 -7.78 1.99
CA ARG A 66 13.22 -6.44 1.67
C ARG A 66 11.86 -6.19 2.30
N HIS A 67 10.92 -7.14 2.21
CA HIS A 67 9.62 -7.07 2.88
C HIS A 67 9.77 -6.88 4.40
N ARG A 68 10.56 -7.74 5.07
CA ARG A 68 10.76 -7.67 6.53
C ARG A 68 11.35 -6.34 6.98
N LYS A 69 12.32 -5.81 6.23
CA LYS A 69 12.91 -4.50 6.51
C LYS A 69 11.87 -3.40 6.33
N LEU A 70 11.19 -3.38 5.18
CA LEU A 70 10.19 -2.38 4.86
C LEU A 70 9.04 -2.35 5.89
N TYR A 71 8.58 -3.53 6.33
CA TYR A 71 7.57 -3.64 7.37
C TYR A 71 8.04 -2.99 8.68
N ARG A 72 9.25 -3.31 9.17
CA ARG A 72 9.81 -2.69 10.39
C ARG A 72 9.97 -1.18 10.25
N ASP A 73 10.50 -0.72 9.11
CA ASP A 73 10.68 0.71 8.83
C ASP A 73 9.31 1.42 8.83
N SER A 74 8.28 0.79 8.29
CA SER A 74 6.90 1.31 8.30
C SER A 74 6.31 1.37 9.71
N GLN A 75 6.55 0.36 10.57
CA GLN A 75 6.10 0.39 11.97
C GLN A 75 6.77 1.51 12.77
N LEU A 76 8.07 1.71 12.56
CA LEU A 76 8.79 2.83 13.18
C LEU A 76 8.20 4.17 12.73
N ASN A 77 7.91 4.32 11.44
CA ASN A 77 7.30 5.54 10.93
C ASN A 77 5.88 5.76 11.49
N ALA A 78 5.11 4.67 11.65
CA ALA A 78 3.78 4.75 12.25
C ALA A 78 3.86 5.22 13.70
N SER A 79 4.83 4.73 14.48
CA SER A 79 5.08 5.22 15.85
C SER A 79 5.41 6.71 15.88
N GLN A 80 6.27 7.17 14.96
CA GLN A 80 6.66 8.59 14.87
C GLN A 80 5.46 9.47 14.47
N CYS A 81 4.70 9.04 13.46
CA CYS A 81 3.50 9.74 12.99
C CYS A 81 2.43 9.81 14.08
N ALA A 82 2.19 8.71 14.80
CA ALA A 82 1.27 8.68 15.93
C ALA A 82 1.71 9.61 17.07
N SER A 83 3.00 9.66 17.40
CA SER A 83 3.51 10.57 18.42
C SER A 83 3.30 12.03 18.02
N PHE A 84 3.58 12.36 16.76
CA PHE A 84 3.38 13.70 16.22
C PHE A 84 1.90 14.12 16.23
N LEU A 85 1.01 13.28 15.70
CA LEU A 85 -0.43 13.54 15.67
C LEU A 85 -1.05 13.58 17.07
N ASN A 86 -0.53 12.81 18.03
CA ASN A 86 -0.94 12.94 19.43
C ASN A 86 -0.52 14.29 20.02
N ASN A 87 0.67 14.79 19.70
CA ASN A 87 1.10 16.12 20.11
C ASN A 87 0.21 17.20 19.46
N TYR A 88 -0.27 16.98 18.23
CA TYR A 88 -1.25 17.86 17.60
C TYR A 88 -2.56 17.94 18.41
N ALA A 89 -3.14 16.79 18.76
CA ALA A 89 -4.37 16.74 19.55
C ALA A 89 -4.22 17.32 20.96
N THR A 90 -3.07 17.10 21.61
CA THR A 90 -2.83 17.53 23.00
C THR A 90 -2.31 18.96 23.13
N ILE A 91 -1.69 19.53 22.10
CA ILE A 91 -1.05 20.85 22.15
C ILE A 91 -1.80 21.86 21.27
N LEU A 92 -2.21 21.46 20.05
CA LEU A 92 -2.74 22.39 19.07
C LEU A 92 -4.25 22.61 19.22
N VAL A 93 -5.01 21.57 19.56
CA VAL A 93 -6.46 21.68 19.84
C VAL A 93 -6.76 22.57 21.06
N PRO A 94 -6.00 22.52 22.17
CA PRO A 94 -6.25 23.39 23.33
C PRO A 94 -5.75 24.84 23.18
N LEU A 95 -5.20 25.25 22.02
CA LEU A 95 -4.69 26.62 21.83
C LEU A 95 -5.76 27.70 21.99
N SER A 96 -7.03 27.35 21.84
CA SER A 96 -8.18 28.24 22.08
C SER A 96 -8.52 28.44 23.55
N GLU A 97 -8.21 27.47 24.40
CA GLU A 97 -8.60 27.43 25.82
C GLU A 97 -7.48 27.92 26.75
N GLY A 98 -6.24 28.03 26.23
CA GLY A 98 -5.07 28.46 27.00
C GLY A 98 -4.78 29.97 27.00
N LEU A 99 -4.10 30.44 28.06
CA LEU A 99 -3.56 31.80 28.25
C LEU A 99 -2.37 32.15 27.30
N MET A 100 -2.29 31.52 26.13
CA MET A 100 -1.20 31.79 25.18
C MET A 100 -1.43 33.12 24.46
N THR A 101 -0.34 33.85 24.22
CA THR A 101 -0.39 35.06 23.40
C THR A 101 -0.72 34.71 21.95
N PRO A 102 -1.31 35.63 21.16
CA PRO A 102 -1.54 35.40 19.73
C PRO A 102 -0.27 35.02 18.96
N ASP A 103 0.88 35.62 19.32
CA ASP A 103 2.17 35.32 18.70
C ASP A 103 2.66 33.90 19.02
N ASP A 104 2.48 33.44 20.25
CA ASP A 104 2.79 32.05 20.64
C ASP A 104 1.91 31.05 19.89
N LYS A 105 0.60 31.33 19.77
CA LYS A 105 -0.33 30.48 19.00
C LYS A 105 0.10 30.38 17.54
N LYS A 106 0.44 31.52 16.93
CA LYS A 106 0.93 31.57 15.54
C LYS A 106 2.25 30.82 15.37
N PHE A 107 3.18 30.96 16.31
CA PHE A 107 4.43 30.22 16.31
C PHE A 107 4.19 28.70 16.36
N MET A 108 3.32 28.25 17.26
CA MET A 108 2.96 26.83 17.38
C MET A 108 2.30 26.30 16.12
N ILE A 109 1.32 27.01 15.57
CA ILE A 109 0.66 26.63 14.31
C ILE A 109 1.69 26.48 13.17
N ASN A 110 2.60 27.43 13.02
CA ASN A 110 3.65 27.37 12.01
C ASN A 110 4.58 26.17 12.19
N LYS A 111 4.90 25.78 13.43
CA LYS A 111 5.72 24.59 13.71
C LYS A 111 5.06 23.30 13.21
N PHE A 112 3.73 23.21 13.29
CA PHE A 112 3.01 22.06 12.74
C PHE A 112 2.92 22.12 11.22
N ILE A 113 2.69 23.29 10.62
CA ILE A 113 2.75 23.46 9.15
C ILE A 113 4.10 22.99 8.59
N GLU A 114 5.20 23.30 9.28
CA GLU A 114 6.55 22.84 8.89
C GLU A 114 6.73 21.32 9.02
N ALA A 115 6.08 20.69 9.99
CA ALA A 115 6.31 19.29 10.35
C ALA A 115 5.40 18.28 9.61
N ILE A 116 4.14 18.62 9.33
CA ILE A 116 3.20 17.70 8.66
C ILE A 116 3.71 17.20 7.30
N PRO A 117 4.33 18.04 6.43
CA PRO A 117 4.87 17.58 5.15
C PRO A 117 5.92 16.47 5.28
N VAL A 118 6.68 16.44 6.38
CA VAL A 118 7.69 15.39 6.64
C VAL A 118 7.02 14.03 6.83
N HIS A 119 5.91 13.99 7.59
CA HIS A 119 5.14 12.76 7.80
C HIS A 119 4.37 12.35 6.56
N GLN A 120 3.80 13.31 5.82
CA GLN A 120 3.14 13.05 4.54
C GLN A 120 4.09 12.44 3.51
N GLU A 121 5.30 12.99 3.37
CA GLU A 121 6.31 12.49 2.44
C GLU A 121 6.84 11.11 2.87
N SER A 122 6.95 10.87 4.17
CA SER A 122 7.32 9.55 4.68
C SER A 122 6.27 8.49 4.34
N ALA A 123 4.98 8.79 4.56
CA ALA A 123 3.89 7.91 4.16
C ALA A 123 3.88 7.63 2.66
N ARG A 124 4.13 8.66 1.83
CA ARG A 124 4.26 8.52 0.37
C ARG A 124 5.41 7.58 -0.02
N LYS A 125 6.58 7.72 0.62
CA LYS A 125 7.74 6.85 0.36
C LYS A 125 7.48 5.41 0.73
N ILE A 126 6.85 5.16 1.89
CA ILE A 126 6.51 3.80 2.34
C ILE A 126 5.52 3.15 1.39
N SER A 127 4.43 3.86 1.03
CA SER A 127 3.44 3.41 0.02
C SER A 127 4.12 3.04 -1.30
N ALA A 128 4.99 3.91 -1.83
CA ALA A 128 5.73 3.64 -3.06
C ALA A 128 6.70 2.45 -2.96
N GLN A 129 7.31 2.21 -1.78
CA GLN A 129 8.19 1.08 -1.55
C GLN A 129 7.45 -0.25 -1.48
N PHE A 130 6.23 -0.27 -0.94
CA PHE A 130 5.37 -1.46 -0.95
C PHE A 130 4.88 -1.77 -2.36
N HIS A 131 4.48 -0.76 -3.13
CA HIS A 131 4.14 -0.90 -4.55
C HIS A 131 5.31 -1.47 -5.37
N ASP A 132 6.51 -0.91 -5.20
CA ASP A 132 7.70 -1.39 -5.89
C ASP A 132 8.01 -2.85 -5.54
N LEU A 133 7.90 -3.22 -4.26
CA LEU A 133 8.06 -4.60 -3.82
C LEU A 133 7.00 -5.53 -4.43
N ALA A 134 5.74 -5.11 -4.50
CA ALA A 134 4.66 -5.88 -5.12
C ALA A 134 4.99 -6.18 -6.59
N LYS A 135 5.43 -5.19 -7.36
CA LYS A 135 5.86 -5.40 -8.76
C LYS A 135 6.98 -6.41 -8.91
N HIS A 136 7.98 -6.34 -8.04
CA HIS A 136 9.08 -7.30 -8.08
C HIS A 136 8.60 -8.73 -7.79
N VAL A 137 7.64 -8.89 -6.88
CA VAL A 137 7.01 -10.19 -6.60
C VAL A 137 6.14 -10.66 -7.79
N GLU A 138 5.35 -9.79 -8.40
CA GLU A 138 4.51 -10.14 -9.58
C GLU A 138 5.31 -10.62 -10.78
N VAL A 139 6.49 -10.05 -11.00
CA VAL A 139 7.37 -10.43 -12.11
C VAL A 139 8.12 -11.72 -11.82
N PHE A 140 8.34 -12.09 -10.55
CA PHE A 140 9.16 -13.24 -10.19
C PHE A 140 8.69 -14.58 -10.82
N PRO A 141 7.39 -14.93 -10.85
CA PRO A 141 6.90 -16.16 -11.50
C PRO A 141 7.27 -16.28 -12.98
N THR A 142 7.40 -15.18 -13.72
CA THR A 142 7.76 -15.25 -15.14
C THR A 142 9.22 -15.70 -15.30
N LYS A 143 10.11 -15.27 -14.39
CA LYS A 143 11.50 -15.72 -14.33
C LYS A 143 11.62 -17.21 -14.02
N VAL A 144 10.85 -17.70 -13.04
CA VAL A 144 10.80 -19.13 -12.68
C VAL A 144 10.31 -19.96 -13.86
N SER A 145 9.21 -19.52 -14.50
CA SER A 145 8.63 -20.20 -15.66
C SER A 145 9.59 -20.23 -16.86
N SER A 146 10.26 -19.11 -17.13
CA SER A 146 11.27 -19.00 -18.20
C SER A 146 12.43 -19.96 -17.94
N TYR A 147 12.97 -19.98 -16.72
CA TYR A 147 14.07 -20.88 -16.35
C TYR A 147 13.69 -22.36 -16.48
N LEU A 148 12.55 -22.77 -15.92
CA LEU A 148 12.10 -24.17 -15.97
C LEU A 148 11.85 -24.63 -17.41
N ARG A 149 11.29 -23.74 -18.25
CA ARG A 149 11.09 -24.00 -19.67
C ARG A 149 12.41 -24.12 -20.43
N GLN A 150 13.37 -23.22 -20.21
CA GLN A 150 14.71 -23.33 -20.81
C GLN A 150 15.42 -24.63 -20.42
N GLN A 151 15.29 -25.07 -19.17
CA GLN A 151 15.84 -26.34 -18.71
C GLN A 151 15.12 -27.56 -19.31
N ALA A 152 13.82 -27.44 -19.64
CA ALA A 152 13.09 -28.46 -20.39
C ALA A 152 13.48 -28.48 -21.88
N ASP A 153 13.75 -27.29 -22.44
CA ASP A 153 14.03 -27.07 -23.87
C ASP A 153 15.54 -27.11 -24.21
N LYS A 154 16.41 -27.60 -23.32
CA LYS A 154 17.87 -27.79 -23.54
C LYS A 154 18.24 -28.70 -24.73
N GLY A 155 17.28 -29.05 -25.59
CA GLY A 155 17.45 -29.73 -26.86
C GLY A 155 16.97 -29.00 -28.12
N ASN A 156 16.31 -27.83 -28.10
CA ASN A 156 15.74 -27.25 -29.34
C ASN A 156 15.81 -25.71 -29.50
N PHE A 157 16.05 -25.30 -30.76
CA PHE A 157 16.25 -23.99 -31.40
C PHE A 157 15.29 -22.81 -31.04
N LEU A 158 14.32 -23.01 -30.14
CA LEU A 158 13.27 -22.03 -29.80
C LEU A 158 13.68 -20.94 -28.80
N THR A 159 14.85 -21.05 -28.17
CA THR A 159 15.39 -20.05 -27.22
C THR A 159 15.66 -18.69 -27.86
N PHE A 160 16.00 -18.65 -29.16
CA PHE A 160 16.24 -17.39 -29.89
C PHE A 160 14.94 -16.63 -30.22
N PHE A 161 13.82 -17.35 -30.36
CA PHE A 161 12.54 -16.73 -30.74
C PHE A 161 11.81 -16.08 -29.56
N TRP A 162 12.07 -16.52 -28.33
CA TRP A 162 11.35 -16.08 -27.14
C TRP A 162 11.98 -14.91 -26.38
N ALA A 163 13.29 -14.68 -26.48
CA ALA A 163 13.91 -13.44 -25.99
C ALA A 163 13.26 -12.19 -26.61
N GLY A 164 12.83 -12.28 -27.88
CA GLY A 164 12.10 -11.21 -28.55
C GLY A 164 10.67 -10.99 -28.03
N VAL A 165 10.03 -12.00 -27.42
CA VAL A 165 8.69 -11.87 -26.82
C VAL A 165 8.78 -11.32 -25.39
N GLU A 166 9.84 -11.63 -24.66
CA GLU A 166 10.14 -11.02 -23.35
C GLU A 166 10.35 -9.52 -23.48
N ASP A 167 11.12 -9.08 -24.48
CA ASP A 167 11.26 -7.66 -24.83
C ASP A 167 9.93 -7.03 -25.25
N LEU A 168 9.09 -7.76 -26.00
CA LEU A 168 7.77 -7.28 -26.39
C LEU A 168 6.83 -7.16 -25.20
N CYS A 169 6.86 -8.11 -24.26
CA CYS A 169 6.00 -8.15 -23.09
C CYS A 169 6.41 -7.08 -22.08
N MET A 170 7.71 -6.91 -21.83
CA MET A 170 8.25 -5.80 -21.04
C MET A 170 7.98 -4.45 -21.71
N SER A 171 8.04 -4.36 -23.04
CA SER A 171 7.67 -3.15 -23.78
C SER A 171 6.17 -2.84 -23.67
N ILE A 172 5.30 -3.83 -23.83
CA ILE A 172 3.85 -3.70 -23.64
C ILE A 172 3.52 -3.32 -22.20
N TRP A 173 4.18 -3.95 -21.22
CA TRP A 173 4.01 -3.64 -19.81
C TRP A 173 4.48 -2.22 -19.47
N ASN A 174 5.66 -1.83 -19.94
CA ASN A 174 6.16 -0.47 -19.79
C ASN A 174 5.26 0.56 -20.48
N ALA A 175 4.69 0.21 -21.65
CA ALA A 175 3.73 1.05 -22.35
C ALA A 175 2.42 1.16 -21.58
N LEU A 176 1.88 0.06 -21.06
CA LEU A 176 0.68 0.04 -20.20
C LEU A 176 0.91 0.84 -18.92
N GLN A 177 2.07 0.70 -18.28
CA GLN A 177 2.45 1.44 -17.08
C GLN A 177 2.63 2.94 -17.39
N ALA A 178 3.21 3.29 -18.54
CA ALA A 178 3.31 4.67 -19.01
C ALA A 178 1.92 5.25 -19.29
N LEU A 179 1.02 4.47 -19.87
CA LEU A 179 -0.35 4.86 -20.19
C LEU A 179 -1.19 5.02 -18.91
N LEU A 180 -1.06 4.10 -17.95
CA LEU A 180 -1.70 4.18 -16.64
C LEU A 180 -1.18 5.39 -15.86
N ASN A 181 0.14 5.64 -15.86
CA ASN A 181 0.73 6.82 -15.24
C ASN A 181 0.29 8.12 -15.94
N ALA A 182 0.12 8.11 -17.26
CA ALA A 182 -0.41 9.24 -18.01
C ALA A 182 -1.88 9.48 -17.65
N ILE A 183 -2.69 8.43 -17.56
CA ILE A 183 -4.08 8.47 -17.10
C ILE A 183 -4.15 9.03 -15.67
N ILE A 184 -3.35 8.50 -14.74
CA ILE A 184 -3.27 8.98 -13.35
C ILE A 184 -2.83 10.44 -13.32
N LYS A 185 -1.86 10.87 -14.14
CA LYS A 185 -1.45 12.29 -14.23
C LYS A 185 -2.56 13.17 -14.78
N VAL A 186 -3.31 12.70 -15.79
CA VAL A 186 -4.47 13.43 -16.33
C VAL A 186 -5.55 13.53 -15.27
N PHE A 187 -5.87 12.44 -14.57
CA PHE A 187 -6.79 12.45 -13.45
C PHE A 187 -6.30 13.34 -12.32
N HIS A 188 -5.01 13.34 -11.96
CA HIS A 188 -4.45 14.20 -10.92
C HIS A 188 -4.48 15.68 -11.32
N ASN A 189 -4.24 15.99 -12.60
CA ASN A 189 -4.35 17.34 -13.16
C ASN A 189 -5.80 17.82 -13.32
N MET A 190 -6.75 16.90 -13.51
CA MET A 190 -8.18 17.21 -13.50
C MET A 190 -8.73 17.33 -12.07
N LEU A 191 -8.31 16.45 -11.15
CA LEU A 191 -8.72 16.40 -9.75
C LEU A 191 -8.08 17.50 -8.91
N SER A 192 -6.92 18.03 -9.29
CA SER A 192 -6.35 19.23 -8.67
C SER A 192 -7.19 20.50 -8.90
N ARG A 193 -8.23 20.42 -9.74
CA ARG A 193 -9.19 21.50 -10.03
C ARG A 193 -10.63 21.19 -9.59
N VAL A 194 -10.90 20.05 -8.97
CA VAL A 194 -12.27 19.64 -8.61
C VAL A 194 -12.34 19.29 -7.13
N GLY A 195 -13.03 20.14 -6.35
CA GLY A 195 -13.13 20.06 -4.88
C GLY A 195 -14.06 18.98 -4.31
N ALA A 196 -14.70 18.16 -5.14
CA ALA A 196 -15.37 16.92 -4.74
C ALA A 196 -15.79 16.13 -5.99
N ILE A 197 -15.49 14.83 -6.03
CA ILE A 197 -16.18 13.88 -6.92
C ILE A 197 -16.73 12.77 -6.04
N ARG A 198 -18.05 12.62 -6.02
CA ARG A 198 -18.73 11.46 -5.42
C ARG A 198 -18.75 10.33 -6.42
N PHE A 199 -18.16 9.20 -6.06
CA PHE A 199 -18.46 7.92 -6.69
C PHE A 199 -19.50 7.21 -5.84
N THR A 200 -20.76 7.29 -6.22
CA THR A 200 -21.76 6.30 -5.79
C THR A 200 -21.62 5.07 -6.68
N CYS A 201 -20.91 4.06 -6.19
CA CYS A 201 -20.90 2.74 -6.83
C CYS A 201 -21.87 1.82 -6.08
N GLY A 202 -23.12 1.82 -6.55
CA GLY A 202 -24.07 0.72 -6.32
C GLY A 202 -23.81 -0.46 -7.27
N PRO A 203 -24.66 -1.49 -7.31
CA PRO A 203 -24.32 -2.92 -7.31
C PRO A 203 -23.82 -3.52 -8.64
N PHE A 204 -23.28 -2.75 -9.58
CA PHE A 204 -22.93 -3.23 -10.93
C PHE A 204 -21.50 -2.91 -11.33
N VAL A 205 -20.53 -3.55 -10.69
CA VAL A 205 -19.23 -3.85 -11.31
C VAL A 205 -18.85 -5.29 -10.92
N ASN A 206 -19.33 -6.25 -11.71
CA ASN A 206 -18.73 -7.59 -11.78
C ASN A 206 -17.66 -7.53 -12.87
N VAL A 207 -16.39 -7.66 -12.47
CA VAL A 207 -15.32 -8.01 -13.41
C VAL A 207 -15.13 -9.52 -13.29
N ASP A 208 -15.93 -10.27 -14.02
CA ASP A 208 -15.69 -11.70 -14.24
C ASP A 208 -14.65 -11.84 -15.36
N VAL A 209 -13.43 -12.21 -15.01
CA VAL A 209 -12.45 -12.73 -15.98
C VAL A 209 -12.60 -14.25 -15.99
N ILE A 210 -13.54 -14.73 -16.80
CA ILE A 210 -13.64 -16.14 -17.15
C ILE A 210 -12.53 -16.42 -18.16
N MET A 211 -11.40 -16.95 -17.69
CA MET A 211 -10.43 -17.58 -18.58
C MET A 211 -10.98 -18.95 -18.98
N THR A 212 -11.55 -19.03 -20.18
CA THR A 212 -11.90 -20.30 -20.80
C THR A 212 -10.61 -21.08 -21.05
N GLN A 213 -10.37 -22.07 -20.21
CA GLN A 213 -9.26 -23.00 -20.36
C GLN A 213 -9.51 -23.79 -21.66
N ALA A 214 -8.63 -23.61 -22.65
CA ALA A 214 -8.61 -24.46 -23.83
C ALA A 214 -8.24 -25.88 -23.36
N GLN A 215 -9.24 -26.74 -23.27
CA GLN A 215 -9.07 -28.15 -23.02
C GLN A 215 -8.62 -28.80 -24.33
N ASP A 216 -7.32 -28.78 -24.59
CA ASP A 216 -6.73 -29.60 -25.65
C ASP A 216 -6.73 -31.06 -25.19
N GLU A 217 -7.72 -31.82 -25.65
CA GLU A 217 -7.68 -33.28 -25.68
C GLU A 217 -6.71 -33.73 -26.78
N ALA A 218 -5.49 -34.08 -26.39
CA ALA A 218 -4.56 -34.84 -27.24
C ALA A 218 -3.87 -35.95 -26.41
N PRO A 219 -3.60 -37.12 -27.03
CA PRO A 219 -3.43 -38.38 -26.33
C PRO A 219 -2.13 -38.44 -25.53
N GLN A 220 -2.26 -38.98 -24.31
CA GLN A 220 -1.20 -39.21 -23.35
C GLN A 220 -0.15 -40.18 -23.91
N LEU A 221 1.05 -39.65 -24.20
CA LEU A 221 2.28 -40.44 -24.14
C LEU A 221 3.42 -39.61 -23.54
N SER A 222 3.86 -40.06 -22.36
CA SER A 222 5.20 -39.90 -21.77
C SER A 222 5.74 -38.49 -21.47
N THR A 223 5.66 -38.05 -20.21
CA THR A 223 6.82 -37.97 -19.29
C THR A 223 6.39 -37.31 -17.96
N ALA A 224 6.42 -38.07 -16.86
CA ALA A 224 6.07 -37.60 -15.51
C ALA A 224 6.93 -36.42 -14.98
N LYS A 225 8.02 -36.05 -15.69
CA LYS A 225 8.91 -34.92 -15.34
C LYS A 225 8.41 -33.55 -15.81
N GLY A 226 7.58 -33.48 -16.86
CA GLY A 226 7.06 -32.19 -17.36
C GLY A 226 5.89 -31.66 -16.52
N ALA A 227 5.12 -32.57 -15.90
CA ALA A 227 3.98 -32.22 -15.06
C ALA A 227 4.40 -31.50 -13.78
N THR A 228 5.50 -31.92 -13.15
CA THR A 228 5.98 -31.33 -11.89
C THR A 228 6.44 -29.89 -12.05
N ASP A 229 7.13 -29.55 -13.15
CA ASP A 229 7.64 -28.20 -13.39
C ASP A 229 6.51 -27.20 -13.68
N ALA A 230 5.48 -27.63 -14.43
CA ALA A 230 4.29 -26.82 -14.69
C ALA A 230 3.46 -26.58 -13.42
N THR A 231 3.35 -27.59 -12.55
CA THR A 231 2.66 -27.45 -11.25
C THR A 231 3.39 -26.48 -10.32
N VAL A 232 4.73 -26.54 -10.26
CA VAL A 232 5.54 -25.60 -9.46
C VAL A 232 5.38 -24.18 -9.98
N SER A 233 5.51 -23.95 -11.29
CA SER A 233 5.33 -22.62 -11.90
C SER A 233 3.93 -22.03 -11.59
N ALA A 234 2.88 -22.85 -11.66
CA ALA A 234 1.52 -22.41 -11.33
C ALA A 234 1.35 -22.06 -9.84
N ALA A 235 1.91 -22.87 -8.93
CA ALA A 235 1.85 -22.62 -7.49
C ALA A 235 2.62 -21.35 -7.10
N VAL A 236 3.85 -21.18 -7.61
CA VAL A 236 4.64 -19.95 -7.40
C VAL A 236 3.91 -18.73 -7.93
N LYS A 237 3.24 -18.84 -9.09
CA LYS A 237 2.45 -17.75 -9.65
C LYS A 237 1.27 -17.36 -8.76
N GLU A 238 0.55 -18.33 -8.24
CA GLU A 238 -0.60 -18.09 -7.35
C GLU A 238 -0.14 -17.44 -6.03
N ASP A 239 0.84 -18.04 -5.35
CA ASP A 239 1.36 -17.51 -4.09
C ASP A 239 1.97 -16.11 -4.29
N SER A 240 2.65 -15.85 -5.42
CA SER A 240 3.20 -14.52 -5.72
C SER A 240 2.12 -13.47 -6.01
N ARG A 241 1.03 -13.85 -6.69
CA ARG A 241 -0.13 -12.98 -6.88
C ARG A 241 -0.75 -12.63 -5.53
N GLU A 242 -0.95 -13.62 -4.67
CA GLU A 242 -1.52 -13.40 -3.34
C GLU A 242 -0.63 -12.47 -2.49
N ILE A 243 0.70 -12.63 -2.55
CA ILE A 243 1.63 -11.69 -1.90
C ILE A 243 1.47 -10.28 -2.47
N ALA A 244 1.41 -10.12 -3.79
CA ALA A 244 1.29 -8.81 -4.43
C ALA A 244 -0.02 -8.10 -4.05
N ASP A 245 -1.14 -8.82 -4.08
CA ASP A 245 -2.45 -8.33 -3.65
C ASP A 245 -2.39 -7.87 -2.18
N LYS A 246 -1.79 -8.66 -1.28
CA LYS A 246 -1.63 -8.27 0.12
C LYS A 246 -0.71 -7.06 0.31
N LEU A 247 0.36 -6.95 -0.47
CA LEU A 247 1.25 -5.78 -0.45
C LEU A 247 0.54 -4.50 -0.91
N SER A 248 -0.43 -4.60 -1.83
CA SER A 248 -1.27 -3.46 -2.21
C SER A 248 -2.13 -2.94 -1.04
N GLY A 249 -2.56 -3.82 -0.13
CA GLY A 249 -3.24 -3.40 1.10
C GLY A 249 -2.38 -2.49 1.99
N PHE A 250 -1.06 -2.71 2.01
CA PHE A 250 -0.12 -1.80 2.68
C PHE A 250 0.00 -0.46 1.94
N GLU A 251 0.03 -0.48 0.61
CA GLU A 251 0.03 0.73 -0.21
C GLU A 251 -1.18 1.61 0.12
N ASP A 252 -2.37 1.02 0.14
CA ASP A 252 -3.64 1.70 0.42
C ASP A 252 -3.68 2.28 1.85
N ALA A 253 -3.25 1.51 2.85
CA ALA A 253 -3.18 1.96 4.23
C ALA A 253 -2.31 3.22 4.35
N TRP A 254 -1.10 3.20 3.77
CA TRP A 254 -0.19 4.33 3.79
C TRP A 254 -0.65 5.50 2.89
N HIS A 255 -1.41 5.21 1.84
CA HIS A 255 -2.07 6.24 1.04
C HIS A 255 -3.10 7.02 1.88
N MET A 256 -3.89 6.33 2.71
CA MET A 256 -4.84 6.97 3.61
C MET A 256 -4.15 7.86 4.65
N VAL A 257 -3.02 7.42 5.22
CA VAL A 257 -2.21 8.27 6.12
C VAL A 257 -1.76 9.54 5.40
N ARG A 258 -1.31 9.43 4.15
CA ARG A 258 -0.87 10.57 3.33
C ARG A 258 -2.01 11.55 3.06
N LEU A 259 -3.22 11.05 2.79
CA LEU A 259 -4.41 11.89 2.61
C LEU A 259 -4.80 12.59 3.90
N ALA A 260 -4.82 11.89 5.03
CA ALA A 260 -5.12 12.48 6.33
C ALA A 260 -4.10 13.58 6.73
N CYS A 261 -2.81 13.39 6.43
CA CYS A 261 -1.80 14.43 6.61
C CYS A 261 -2.04 15.64 5.69
N ARG A 262 -2.55 15.43 4.47
CA ARG A 262 -2.90 16.54 3.56
C ARG A 262 -4.06 17.35 4.10
N ASP A 263 -5.13 16.68 4.50
CA ASP A 263 -6.31 17.32 5.09
C ASP A 263 -5.92 18.09 6.36
N LEU A 264 -4.96 17.57 7.12
CA LEU A 264 -4.38 18.25 8.29
C LEU A 264 -3.63 19.53 7.92
N ILE A 265 -2.81 19.52 6.88
CA ILE A 265 -2.15 20.75 6.40
C ILE A 265 -3.20 21.80 6.05
N ASP A 266 -4.20 21.42 5.24
CA ASP A 266 -5.24 22.34 4.78
C ASP A 266 -5.99 22.97 5.97
N ASN A 267 -6.34 22.18 6.98
CA ASN A 267 -7.01 22.67 8.19
C ASN A 267 -6.12 23.61 9.02
N VAL A 268 -4.83 23.28 9.17
CA VAL A 268 -3.88 24.08 9.97
C VAL A 268 -3.53 25.39 9.26
N GLU A 269 -3.39 25.39 7.94
CA GLU A 269 -3.16 26.59 7.14
C GLU A 269 -4.36 27.55 7.19
N LEU A 270 -5.59 27.02 7.11
CA LEU A 270 -6.81 27.79 7.31
C LEU A 270 -6.87 28.39 8.73
N ALA A 271 -6.53 27.60 9.75
CA ALA A 271 -6.45 28.09 11.13
C ALA A 271 -5.38 29.19 11.28
N ALA A 272 -4.23 29.06 10.62
CA ALA A 272 -3.17 30.07 10.61
C ALA A 272 -3.65 31.40 10.01
N GLY A 273 -4.40 31.36 8.91
CA GLY A 273 -4.99 32.54 8.27
C GLY A 273 -6.04 33.26 9.13
N MET A 274 -6.62 32.55 10.11
CA MET A 274 -7.67 33.05 11.00
C MET A 274 -7.18 33.40 12.42
N SER A 275 -5.87 33.33 12.67
CA SER A 275 -5.23 33.52 13.99
C SER A 275 -5.47 34.90 14.65
N GLY A 276 -6.04 35.87 13.93
CA GLY A 276 -6.44 37.18 14.46
C GLY A 276 -7.90 37.28 14.93
N THR A 277 -8.70 36.21 14.81
CA THR A 277 -10.13 36.20 15.15
C THR A 277 -10.43 35.19 16.25
N ASP A 278 -10.93 35.64 17.39
CA ASP A 278 -11.29 34.77 18.52
C ASP A 278 -12.35 33.73 18.13
N GLY A 279 -12.10 32.46 18.48
CA GLY A 279 -12.99 31.33 18.19
C GLY A 279 -12.93 30.77 16.76
N ALA A 280 -12.35 31.50 15.79
CA ALA A 280 -12.24 31.02 14.41
C ALA A 280 -11.19 29.90 14.26
N VAL A 281 -10.08 29.99 14.99
CA VAL A 281 -9.03 28.95 15.05
C VAL A 281 -9.61 27.62 15.51
N ASP A 282 -10.49 27.67 16.52
CA ASP A 282 -11.15 26.49 17.09
C ASP A 282 -12.08 25.77 16.12
N ALA A 283 -12.75 26.55 15.26
CA ALA A 283 -13.70 26.04 14.29
C ALA A 283 -13.04 25.16 13.20
N TYR A 284 -11.73 25.32 12.96
CA TYR A 284 -10.97 24.52 11.98
C TYR A 284 -10.17 23.39 12.63
N LEU A 285 -9.73 23.55 13.88
CA LEU A 285 -8.91 22.56 14.58
C LEU A 285 -9.74 21.44 15.23
N LYS A 286 -10.90 21.77 15.82
CA LYS A 286 -11.75 20.80 16.52
C LYS A 286 -12.40 19.75 15.60
N PRO A 287 -12.94 20.08 14.41
CA PRO A 287 -13.52 19.06 13.53
C PRO A 287 -12.49 18.04 13.03
N ALA A 288 -11.23 18.46 12.96
CA ALA A 288 -10.14 17.65 12.47
C ALA A 288 -9.75 16.53 13.49
N GLU A 289 -10.05 16.75 14.77
CA GLU A 289 -9.86 15.79 15.88
C GLU A 289 -10.58 14.44 15.65
N ILE A 290 -11.77 14.47 15.03
CA ILE A 290 -12.57 13.28 14.71
C ILE A 290 -11.80 12.33 13.76
N VAL A 291 -10.96 12.87 12.89
CA VAL A 291 -10.18 12.09 11.92
C VAL A 291 -8.82 11.66 12.50
N TYR A 292 -8.20 12.48 13.35
CA TYR A 292 -6.86 12.19 13.86
C TYR A 292 -6.83 11.19 15.01
N TYR A 293 -7.82 11.14 15.90
CA TYR A 293 -7.79 10.15 16.98
C TYR A 293 -7.86 8.70 16.47
N PRO A 294 -8.78 8.34 15.55
CA PRO A 294 -8.77 7.02 14.95
C PRO A 294 -7.45 6.71 14.25
N LEU A 295 -6.87 7.68 13.54
CA LEU A 295 -5.58 7.51 12.87
C LEU A 295 -4.43 7.27 13.85
N VAL A 296 -4.34 8.06 14.94
CA VAL A 296 -3.36 7.85 16.01
C VAL A 296 -3.51 6.46 16.62
N HIS A 297 -4.75 6.03 16.87
CA HIS A 297 -5.02 4.70 17.40
C HIS A 297 -4.56 3.59 16.45
N CYS A 298 -4.89 3.71 15.16
CA CYS A 298 -4.49 2.75 14.13
C CYS A 298 -2.97 2.66 13.99
N LEU A 299 -2.29 3.80 13.91
CA LEU A 299 -0.83 3.87 13.79
C LEU A 299 -0.12 3.31 15.03
N ARG A 300 -0.64 3.56 16.25
CA ARG A 300 -0.10 2.98 17.48
C ARG A 300 -0.26 1.47 17.52
N SER A 301 -1.44 0.99 17.16
CA SER A 301 -1.74 -0.45 17.14
C SER A 301 -0.82 -1.14 16.13
N TYR A 302 -0.71 -0.60 14.92
CA TYR A 302 0.18 -1.10 13.88
C TYR A 302 1.66 -1.09 14.29
N ALA A 303 2.12 0.01 14.91
CA ALA A 303 3.49 0.11 15.43
C ALA A 303 3.79 -0.93 16.51
N ALA A 304 2.77 -1.33 17.28
CA ALA A 304 2.86 -2.39 18.28
C ALA A 304 2.65 -3.81 17.71
N GLY A 305 2.36 -3.93 16.41
CA GLY A 305 2.01 -5.22 15.77
C GLY A 305 0.65 -5.77 16.21
N LYS A 306 -0.29 -4.90 16.58
CA LYS A 306 -1.63 -5.24 17.06
C LYS A 306 -2.71 -4.75 16.10
N SER A 307 -3.86 -5.41 16.13
CA SER A 307 -5.05 -4.95 15.41
C SER A 307 -5.66 -3.73 16.09
N PRO A 308 -6.09 -2.69 15.35
CA PRO A 308 -6.81 -1.54 15.90
C PRO A 308 -8.29 -1.84 16.23
N LEU A 309 -8.75 -3.08 15.99
CA LEU A 309 -10.10 -3.55 16.32
C LEU A 309 -10.17 -4.29 17.68
N GLU A 310 -9.02 -4.53 18.31
CA GLU A 310 -8.92 -5.06 19.69
C GLU A 310 -9.07 -3.94 20.72
#